data_AF-A0A9Q9CH77-F1
#
_entry.id   AF-A0A9Q9CH77-F1
#
_cell.length_a   1.000
_cell.length_b   1.000
_cell.length_c   1.000
_cell.angle_alpha   90.00
_cell.angle_beta   90.00
_cell.angle_gamma   90.00
#
_symmetry.space_group_name_H-M   'P 1'
#
loop_
_entity.id
_entity.type
_entity.pdbx_description
1 polymer ?
#
loop_
_entity_poly.entity_id
_entity_poly.type
_entity_poly.pdbx_seq_one_letter_code
_entity_poly.pdbx_strand_id
1 'polypeptide(L)'
;MGKIVPLNKDYDLRFVKVIIKEDHVDERTGELIVTHRVIIKLKNMKNGRSRIHPYTEFINKWFNKSTKYQSNIATCLVRFLNYIYFDLSSKVLSDISDLTFEFGVLFLNDVAKTCSREVVSQYERVIAHFYLFLCEKNLLNYIKKEEFRYIETNNRLVLQSPFEGKVKKAKIGNTNNLHNLDFELIFPFIEIALKYEPSIALGIYFQIFGGLRASEVVSIEYNNISFKGPNGLHGMRINIFRKDLRPETKSGFISGVKRPRKQTIVAIDNALAELYKFHKEHFKVSGCNAVFVDRNGNPMTYNTYLRKFKKVKEAFIQELSQSENLNLRAYAMTLMSYNWATHMGRGIFSNMVKEVANNAAEIAVMRGDKNLSSSLPYLNDTEQVERKVVSLMESFYQRLGVDLK
;
A
#
# COMPACT_ATOMS: atom_id res chain seq x y z
N MET A 1 -1.56 -26.97 -28.72
CA MET A 1 -0.90 -26.42 -27.50
C MET A 1 0.27 -27.32 -27.14
N GLY A 2 1.44 -26.76 -26.82
CA GLY A 2 2.67 -27.53 -26.60
C GLY A 2 2.56 -28.47 -25.39
N LYS A 3 3.12 -29.68 -25.52
CA LYS A 3 3.28 -30.64 -24.42
C LYS A 3 3.96 -29.94 -23.24
N ILE A 4 3.40 -30.07 -22.04
CA ILE A 4 4.05 -29.67 -20.80
C ILE A 4 5.32 -30.52 -20.69
N VAL A 5 6.49 -29.86 -20.71
CA VAL A 5 7.78 -30.55 -20.70
C VAL A 5 8.09 -30.95 -19.25
N PRO A 6 8.37 -32.23 -18.97
CA PRO A 6 8.76 -32.65 -17.63
C PRO A 6 10.02 -31.90 -17.17
N LEU A 7 10.00 -31.40 -15.93
CA LEU A 7 11.09 -30.63 -15.34
C LEU A 7 12.15 -31.60 -14.79
N ASN A 8 13.24 -31.82 -15.54
CA ASN A 8 14.37 -32.59 -15.04
C ASN A 8 15.13 -31.80 -13.95
N LYS A 9 15.45 -32.47 -12.83
CA LYS A 9 16.13 -31.94 -11.64
C LYS A 9 17.56 -31.44 -11.89
N ASP A 10 18.20 -31.88 -12.98
CA ASP A 10 19.60 -31.53 -13.29
C ASP A 10 19.81 -30.07 -13.73
N TYR A 11 18.72 -29.37 -14.04
CA TYR A 11 18.76 -27.96 -14.39
C TYR A 11 18.39 -27.11 -13.19
N ASP A 12 19.26 -26.15 -12.86
CA ASP A 12 19.02 -25.10 -11.85
C ASP A 12 17.91 -24.16 -12.33
N LEU A 13 16.67 -24.67 -12.35
CA LEU A 13 15.49 -24.01 -12.85
C LEU A 13 14.69 -23.43 -11.70
N ARG A 14 14.15 -22.24 -11.92
CA ARG A 14 13.17 -21.59 -11.03
C ARG A 14 12.11 -20.88 -11.85
N PHE A 15 10.87 -20.95 -11.38
CA PHE A 15 9.82 -20.05 -11.81
C PHE A 15 10.13 -18.64 -11.31
N VAL A 16 9.94 -17.65 -12.18
CA VAL A 16 10.14 -16.23 -11.88
C VAL A 16 8.99 -15.41 -12.46
N LYS A 17 8.59 -14.35 -11.76
CA LYS A 17 7.64 -13.35 -12.28
C LYS A 17 8.41 -12.24 -12.97
N VAL A 18 7.90 -11.75 -14.09
CA VAL A 18 8.44 -10.57 -14.79
C VAL A 18 7.29 -9.64 -15.14
N ILE A 19 7.50 -8.33 -15.01
CA ILE A 19 6.58 -7.31 -15.52
C ILE A 19 7.20 -6.77 -16.80
N ILE A 20 6.46 -6.88 -17.90
CA ILE A 20 6.81 -6.33 -19.21
C ILE A 20 6.05 -5.02 -19.39
N LYS A 21 6.72 -4.02 -19.97
CA LYS A 21 6.10 -2.78 -20.45
C LYS A 21 5.78 -2.95 -21.92
N GLU A 22 4.56 -2.61 -22.29
CA GLU A 22 4.07 -2.64 -23.66
C GLU A 22 3.62 -1.22 -24.01
N ASP A 23 4.28 -0.61 -24.99
CA ASP A 23 4.01 0.74 -25.44
C ASP A 23 3.05 0.68 -26.62
N HIS A 24 1.95 1.43 -26.53
CA HIS A 24 0.94 1.54 -27.58
C HIS A 24 0.72 3.00 -27.90
N VAL A 25 0.41 3.32 -29.15
CA VAL A 25 -0.06 4.65 -29.52
C VAL A 25 -1.58 4.59 -29.55
N ASP A 26 -2.24 5.48 -28.82
CA ASP A 26 -3.68 5.66 -28.91
C ASP A 26 -4.02 6.16 -30.32
N GLU A 27 -4.76 5.37 -31.09
CA GLU A 27 -5.09 5.69 -32.49
C GLU A 27 -5.95 6.97 -32.63
N ARG A 28 -6.66 7.38 -31.57
CA ARG A 28 -7.50 8.59 -31.58
C ARG A 28 -6.76 9.84 -31.15
N THR A 29 -5.87 9.75 -30.15
CA THR A 29 -5.21 10.92 -29.58
C THR A 29 -3.75 11.06 -30.01
N GLY A 30 -3.16 10.02 -30.61
CA GLY A 30 -1.74 9.94 -30.90
C GLY A 30 -0.86 9.84 -29.64
N GLU A 31 -1.46 9.70 -28.46
CA GLU A 31 -0.71 9.64 -27.19
C GLU A 31 -0.10 8.26 -26.95
N LEU A 32 1.11 8.25 -26.41
CA LEU A 32 1.77 7.01 -25.98
C LEU A 32 1.12 6.47 -24.69
N ILE A 33 0.47 5.33 -24.80
CA ILE A 33 -0.07 4.55 -23.69
C ILE A 33 0.90 3.44 -23.31
N VAL A 34 1.47 3.53 -22.11
CA VAL A 34 2.31 2.46 -21.54
C VAL A 34 1.43 1.52 -20.72
N THR A 35 1.25 0.29 -21.20
CA THR A 35 0.60 -0.78 -20.45
C THR A 35 1.63 -1.72 -19.82
N HIS A 36 1.21 -2.46 -18.80
CA HIS A 36 2.09 -3.37 -18.06
C HIS A 36 1.48 -4.75 -17.95
N ARG A 37 2.21 -5.75 -18.41
CA ARG A 37 1.79 -7.15 -18.40
C ARG A 37 2.62 -7.98 -17.43
N VAL A 38 1.96 -8.74 -16.57
CA VAL A 38 2.63 -9.66 -15.63
C VAL A 38 2.71 -11.04 -16.26
N ILE A 39 3.92 -11.58 -16.35
CA ILE A 39 4.16 -12.91 -16.93
C ILE A 39 4.95 -13.81 -15.97
N ILE A 40 4.78 -15.11 -16.14
CA ILE A 40 5.55 -16.14 -15.43
C ILE A 40 6.53 -16.74 -16.43
N LYS A 41 7.80 -16.81 -16.06
CA LYS A 41 8.84 -17.48 -16.83
C LYS A 41 9.42 -18.64 -16.04
N LEU A 42 9.88 -19.66 -16.75
CA LEU A 42 10.82 -20.64 -16.21
C LEU A 42 12.23 -20.19 -16.60
N LYS A 43 13.11 -19.98 -15.62
CA LYS A 43 14.45 -19.44 -15.80
C LYS A 43 15.49 -20.45 -15.34
N ASN A 44 16.51 -20.66 -16.15
CA ASN A 44 17.75 -21.31 -15.74
C ASN A 44 18.62 -20.28 -15.00
N MET A 45 18.93 -20.58 -13.75
CA MET A 45 19.63 -19.67 -12.85
C MET A 45 21.14 -19.63 -13.13
N LYS A 46 21.72 -20.69 -13.71
CA LYS A 46 23.14 -20.73 -14.12
C LYS A 46 23.44 -19.81 -15.31
N ASN A 47 22.66 -19.92 -16.39
CA ASN A 47 22.92 -19.17 -17.64
C ASN A 47 21.97 -18.00 -17.91
N GLY A 48 20.99 -17.77 -17.02
CA GLY A 48 20.04 -16.68 -17.11
C GLY A 48 18.95 -16.82 -18.19
N ARG A 49 19.01 -17.86 -19.05
CA ARG A 49 18.03 -18.08 -20.12
C ARG A 49 16.66 -18.39 -19.52
N SER A 50 15.61 -17.87 -20.14
CA SER A 50 14.24 -18.07 -19.66
C SER A 50 13.24 -18.19 -20.79
N ARG A 51 12.13 -18.89 -20.54
CA ARG A 51 10.99 -19.01 -21.46
C ARG A 51 9.70 -18.64 -20.73
N ILE A 52 8.78 -17.98 -21.43
CA ILE A 52 7.45 -17.69 -20.90
C ILE A 52 6.73 -19.02 -20.66
N HIS A 53 6.19 -19.20 -19.46
CA HIS A 53 5.48 -20.41 -19.07
C HIS A 53 3.98 -20.28 -19.35
N PRO A 54 3.28 -21.35 -19.79
CA PRO A 54 1.83 -21.35 -20.01
C PRO A 54 1.00 -20.90 -18.79
N TYR A 55 1.50 -21.09 -17.57
CA TYR A 55 0.86 -20.59 -16.34
C TYR A 55 0.71 -19.06 -16.30
N THR A 56 1.33 -18.31 -17.22
CA THR A 56 0.99 -16.91 -17.46
C THR A 56 -0.50 -16.72 -17.75
N GLU A 57 -1.15 -17.67 -18.42
CA GLU A 57 -2.59 -17.62 -18.72
C GLU A 57 -3.44 -17.50 -17.45
N PHE A 58 -3.04 -18.15 -16.35
CA PHE A 58 -3.76 -18.05 -15.09
C PHE A 58 -3.88 -16.60 -14.59
N ILE A 59 -2.85 -15.78 -14.82
CA ILE A 59 -2.84 -14.37 -14.41
C ILE A 59 -3.87 -13.55 -15.21
N ASN A 60 -4.20 -13.96 -16.45
CA ASN A 60 -5.17 -13.27 -17.29
C ASN A 60 -6.58 -13.28 -16.70
N LYS A 61 -6.91 -14.17 -15.75
CA LYS A 61 -8.18 -14.10 -14.98
C LYS A 61 -8.35 -12.74 -14.27
N TRP A 62 -7.27 -11.99 -14.07
CA TRP A 62 -7.25 -10.67 -13.45
C TRP A 62 -6.70 -9.57 -14.37
N PHE A 63 -6.84 -9.69 -15.70
CA PHE A 63 -6.35 -8.69 -16.66
C PHE A 63 -6.93 -7.28 -16.40
N ASN A 64 -8.19 -7.20 -15.98
CA ASN A 64 -8.89 -5.96 -15.61
C ASN A 64 -8.50 -5.40 -14.23
N LYS A 65 -7.64 -6.09 -13.47
CA LYS A 65 -7.15 -5.59 -12.18
C LYS A 65 -5.83 -4.87 -12.37
N SER A 66 -5.45 -4.03 -11.40
CA SER A 66 -4.19 -3.31 -11.45
C SER A 66 -3.00 -4.26 -11.58
N THR A 67 -1.95 -3.83 -12.28
CA THR A 67 -0.72 -4.62 -12.44
C THR A 67 -0.11 -5.02 -11.10
N LYS A 68 -0.24 -4.20 -10.05
CA LYS A 68 0.16 -4.58 -8.68
C LYS A 68 -0.64 -5.77 -8.14
N TYR A 69 -1.95 -5.80 -8.37
CA TYR A 69 -2.79 -6.94 -7.99
C TYR A 69 -2.33 -8.20 -8.73
N GLN A 70 -2.22 -8.14 -10.06
CA GLN A 70 -1.73 -9.24 -10.89
C GLN A 70 -0.33 -9.72 -10.46
N SER A 71 0.57 -8.78 -10.14
CA SER A 71 1.91 -9.09 -9.63
C SER A 71 1.89 -9.80 -8.28
N ASN A 72 0.94 -9.47 -7.39
CA ASN A 72 0.79 -10.18 -6.11
C ASN A 72 0.30 -11.61 -6.33
N ILE A 73 -0.66 -11.82 -7.25
CA ILE A 73 -1.11 -13.17 -7.65
C ILE A 73 0.07 -13.99 -8.21
N ALA A 74 0.81 -13.43 -9.17
CA ALA A 74 1.97 -14.09 -9.76
C ALA A 74 3.07 -14.38 -8.73
N THR A 75 3.24 -13.53 -7.70
CA THR A 75 4.19 -13.78 -6.61
C THR A 75 3.82 -15.02 -5.81
N CYS A 76 2.54 -15.13 -5.42
CA CYS A 76 2.04 -16.29 -4.72
C CYS A 76 2.21 -17.56 -5.57
N LEU A 77 1.77 -17.51 -6.84
CA LEU A 77 1.85 -18.65 -7.74
C LEU A 77 3.30 -19.09 -7.99
N VAL A 78 4.22 -18.16 -8.27
CA VAL A 78 5.65 -18.49 -8.46
C VAL A 78 6.25 -19.15 -7.22
N ARG A 79 5.91 -18.67 -6.01
CA ARG A 79 6.40 -19.28 -4.77
C ARG A 79 5.84 -20.69 -4.59
N PHE A 80 4.56 -20.90 -4.90
CA PHE A 80 3.95 -22.23 -4.86
C PHE A 80 4.56 -23.20 -5.88
N LEU A 81 4.73 -22.75 -7.12
CA LEU A 81 5.35 -23.55 -8.18
C LEU A 81 6.78 -23.95 -7.82
N ASN A 82 7.59 -23.02 -7.32
CA ASN A 82 8.94 -23.36 -6.86
C ASN A 82 8.92 -24.33 -5.68
N TYR A 83 7.97 -24.16 -4.77
CA TYR A 83 7.80 -25.06 -3.63
C TYR A 83 7.53 -26.50 -4.08
N ILE A 84 6.53 -26.72 -4.94
CA ILE A 84 6.13 -28.07 -5.36
C ILE A 84 7.12 -28.73 -6.33
N TYR A 85 7.80 -27.94 -7.18
CA TYR A 85 8.73 -28.46 -8.20
C TYR A 85 10.18 -28.54 -7.76
N PHE A 86 10.61 -27.80 -6.73
CA PHE A 86 12.04 -27.69 -6.42
C PHE A 86 12.38 -27.71 -4.94
N ASP A 87 11.52 -27.17 -4.06
CA ASP A 87 11.90 -26.98 -2.65
C ASP A 87 11.37 -28.09 -1.72
N LEU A 88 10.43 -28.92 -2.19
CA LEU A 88 9.87 -30.02 -1.40
C LEU A 88 10.79 -31.25 -1.40
N SER A 89 11.70 -31.33 -0.43
CA SER A 89 12.76 -32.35 -0.35
C SER A 89 12.31 -33.80 -0.63
N SER A 90 11.22 -34.25 -0.01
CA SER A 90 10.78 -35.66 -0.05
C SER A 90 9.72 -35.99 -1.11
N LYS A 91 9.11 -34.99 -1.75
CA LYS A 91 7.98 -35.19 -2.69
C LYS A 91 7.98 -34.15 -3.83
N VAL A 92 9.12 -33.94 -4.50
CA VAL A 92 9.12 -33.04 -5.67
C VAL A 92 8.15 -33.56 -6.73
N LEU A 93 7.23 -32.69 -7.16
CA LEU A 93 6.28 -32.98 -8.22
C LEU A 93 7.02 -33.02 -9.56
N SER A 94 6.98 -34.14 -10.29
CA SER A 94 7.59 -34.25 -11.63
C SER A 94 6.67 -33.75 -12.74
N ASP A 95 5.37 -34.01 -12.59
CA ASP A 95 4.32 -33.61 -13.53
C ASP A 95 3.19 -32.91 -12.78
N ILE A 96 2.65 -31.83 -13.36
CA ILE A 96 1.52 -31.12 -12.77
C ILE A 96 0.30 -32.02 -12.60
N SER A 97 0.15 -33.05 -13.42
CA SER A 97 -0.98 -33.99 -13.37
C SER A 97 -1.12 -34.69 -12.04
N ASP A 98 -0.02 -34.84 -11.30
CA ASP A 98 0.02 -35.56 -10.04
C ASP A 98 -0.22 -34.66 -8.83
N LEU A 99 -0.61 -33.40 -9.07
CA LEU A 99 -0.90 -32.44 -8.00
C LEU A 99 -2.14 -32.87 -7.19
N THR A 100 -1.94 -33.07 -5.89
CA THR A 100 -3.01 -33.35 -4.91
C THR A 100 -3.23 -32.16 -3.97
N PHE A 101 -4.31 -32.15 -3.20
CA PHE A 101 -4.55 -31.10 -2.19
C PHE A 101 -3.49 -31.09 -1.09
N GLU A 102 -2.81 -32.21 -0.85
CA GLU A 102 -1.74 -32.33 0.15
C GLU A 102 -0.59 -31.35 -0.13
N PHE A 103 -0.21 -31.17 -1.40
CA PHE A 103 0.81 -30.18 -1.79
C PHE A 103 0.41 -28.75 -1.41
N GLY A 104 -0.87 -28.40 -1.60
CA GLY A 104 -1.40 -27.10 -1.21
C GLY A 104 -1.39 -26.92 0.32
N VAL A 105 -1.77 -27.95 1.07
CA VAL A 105 -1.74 -27.94 2.55
C VAL A 105 -0.30 -27.77 3.07
N LEU A 106 0.66 -28.54 2.53
CA LEU A 106 2.08 -28.44 2.90
C LEU A 106 2.63 -27.02 2.63
N PHE A 107 2.37 -26.50 1.43
CA PHE A 107 2.79 -25.14 1.07
C PHE A 107 2.20 -24.07 1.98
N LEU A 108 0.89 -24.11 2.22
CA LEU A 108 0.22 -23.09 3.02
C LEU A 108 0.65 -23.14 4.48
N ASN A 109 0.91 -24.34 5.02
CA ASN A 109 1.49 -24.48 6.37
C ASN A 109 2.94 -23.96 6.42
N ASP A 110 3.74 -24.13 5.37
CA ASP A 110 5.08 -23.55 5.31
C ASP A 110 5.05 -22.01 5.26
N VAL A 111 4.15 -21.44 4.45
CA VAL A 111 3.90 -19.99 4.41
C VAL A 111 3.44 -19.48 5.78
N ALA A 112 2.56 -20.21 6.47
CA ALA A 112 2.02 -19.81 7.77
C ALA A 112 3.07 -19.74 8.89
N LYS A 113 4.23 -20.38 8.74
CA LYS A 113 5.35 -20.26 9.71
C LYS A 113 5.96 -18.85 9.73
N THR A 114 5.86 -18.11 8.63
CA THR A 114 6.61 -16.85 8.42
C THR A 114 5.73 -15.66 8.03
N CYS A 115 4.46 -15.89 7.68
CA CYS A 115 3.59 -14.88 7.12
C CYS A 115 2.33 -14.65 7.96
N SER A 116 1.72 -13.48 7.82
CA SER A 116 0.48 -13.15 8.55
C SER A 116 -0.72 -13.95 8.09
N ARG A 117 -1.76 -14.03 8.94
CA ARG A 117 -3.03 -14.69 8.62
C ARG A 117 -3.66 -14.14 7.33
N GLU A 118 -3.57 -12.84 7.09
CA GLU A 118 -4.09 -12.17 5.90
C GLU A 118 -3.32 -12.62 4.65
N VAL A 119 -1.99 -12.70 4.76
CA VAL A 119 -1.12 -13.18 3.67
C VAL A 119 -1.41 -14.65 3.38
N VAL A 120 -1.50 -15.51 4.41
CA VAL A 120 -1.84 -16.93 4.24
C VAL A 120 -3.21 -17.08 3.60
N SER A 121 -4.21 -16.32 4.04
CA SER A 121 -5.56 -16.36 3.45
C SER A 121 -5.60 -15.84 2.01
N GLN A 122 -4.74 -14.88 1.66
CA GLN A 122 -4.56 -14.45 0.28
C GLN A 122 -3.95 -15.57 -0.56
N TYR A 123 -2.91 -16.23 -0.06
CA TYR A 123 -2.25 -17.33 -0.76
C TYR A 123 -3.20 -18.48 -0.98
N GLU A 124 -3.91 -18.88 0.08
CA GLU A 124 -4.93 -19.94 0.04
C GLU A 124 -5.97 -19.71 -1.08
N ARG A 125 -6.50 -18.49 -1.19
CA ARG A 125 -7.43 -18.15 -2.29
C ARG A 125 -6.79 -18.28 -3.67
N VAL A 126 -5.56 -17.78 -3.82
CA VAL A 126 -4.84 -17.86 -5.11
C VAL A 126 -4.59 -19.31 -5.50
N ILE A 127 -4.13 -20.14 -4.55
CA ILE A 127 -3.85 -21.55 -4.79
C ILE A 127 -5.15 -22.32 -5.07
N ALA A 128 -6.24 -22.07 -4.36
CA ALA A 128 -7.54 -22.68 -4.66
C ALA A 128 -8.00 -22.38 -6.09
N HIS A 129 -7.90 -21.12 -6.52
CA HIS A 129 -8.21 -20.74 -7.91
C HIS A 129 -7.25 -21.35 -8.93
N PHE A 130 -5.98 -21.56 -8.57
CA PHE A 130 -5.00 -22.19 -9.46
C PHE A 130 -5.32 -23.68 -9.67
N TYR A 131 -5.66 -24.40 -8.60
CA TYR A 131 -6.11 -25.79 -8.71
C TYR A 131 -7.37 -25.90 -9.59
N LEU A 132 -8.38 -25.05 -9.34
CA LEU A 132 -9.58 -25.02 -10.17
C LEU A 132 -9.24 -24.70 -11.65
N PHE A 133 -8.32 -23.78 -11.90
CA PHE A 133 -7.84 -23.48 -13.26
C PHE A 133 -7.22 -24.70 -13.94
N LEU A 134 -6.43 -25.50 -13.22
CA LEU A 134 -5.84 -26.73 -13.76
C LEU A 134 -6.91 -27.79 -14.05
N CYS A 135 -7.91 -27.94 -13.18
CA CYS A 135 -9.07 -28.82 -13.42
C CYS A 135 -9.87 -28.37 -14.65
N GLU A 136 -10.15 -27.07 -14.80
CA GLU A 136 -10.84 -26.51 -15.98
C GLU A 136 -10.10 -26.77 -17.30
N LYS A 137 -8.78 -26.98 -17.22
CA LYS A 137 -7.91 -27.33 -18.35
C LYS A 137 -7.69 -28.84 -18.51
N ASN A 138 -8.34 -29.67 -17.69
CA ASN A 138 -8.17 -31.13 -17.63
C ASN A 138 -6.70 -31.54 -17.45
N LEU A 139 -5.96 -30.83 -16.59
CA LEU A 139 -4.54 -31.07 -16.36
C LEU A 139 -4.24 -31.90 -15.10
N LEU A 140 -5.24 -32.29 -14.31
CA LEU A 140 -5.06 -33.01 -13.04
C LEU A 140 -5.68 -34.41 -13.09
N ASN A 141 -4.96 -35.40 -12.58
CA ASN A 141 -5.41 -36.80 -12.50
C ASN A 141 -6.27 -37.07 -11.27
N TYR A 142 -5.94 -36.44 -10.14
CA TYR A 142 -6.48 -36.78 -8.82
C TYR A 142 -7.54 -35.81 -8.29
N ILE A 143 -7.73 -34.69 -8.97
CA ILE A 143 -8.65 -33.63 -8.51
C ILE A 143 -9.59 -33.26 -9.64
N LYS A 144 -10.88 -33.30 -9.35
CA LYS A 144 -11.95 -32.98 -10.30
C LYS A 144 -12.61 -31.64 -9.96
N LYS A 145 -13.25 -31.04 -10.95
CA LYS A 145 -13.89 -29.72 -10.83
C LYS A 145 -15.03 -29.74 -9.80
N GLU A 146 -15.70 -30.87 -9.65
CA GLU A 146 -16.87 -31.07 -8.79
C GLU A 146 -16.49 -31.05 -7.29
N GLU A 147 -15.21 -31.20 -6.95
CA GLU A 147 -14.71 -31.08 -5.58
C GLU A 147 -14.64 -29.62 -5.10
N PHE A 148 -14.75 -28.65 -6.00
CA PHE A 148 -14.75 -27.22 -5.67
C PHE A 148 -16.17 -26.72 -5.42
N ARG A 149 -16.34 -26.04 -4.27
CA ARG A 149 -17.63 -25.49 -3.85
C ARG A 149 -17.61 -23.97 -3.87
N TYR A 150 -18.74 -23.38 -4.19
CA TYR A 150 -18.96 -21.95 -4.06
C TYR A 150 -19.90 -21.69 -2.89
N ILE A 151 -19.55 -20.71 -2.06
CA ILE A 151 -20.39 -20.23 -0.97
C ILE A 151 -20.82 -18.81 -1.26
N GLU A 152 -22.01 -18.43 -0.80
CA GLU A 152 -22.47 -17.06 -0.91
C GLU A 152 -21.92 -16.21 0.25
N THR A 153 -21.32 -15.07 -0.07
CA THR A 153 -20.81 -14.11 0.91
C THR A 153 -21.06 -12.70 0.41
N ASN A 154 -21.81 -11.90 1.16
CA ASN A 154 -22.19 -10.53 0.78
C ASN A 154 -22.78 -10.45 -0.64
N ASN A 155 -23.76 -11.31 -0.94
CA ASN A 155 -24.44 -11.43 -2.24
C ASN A 155 -23.48 -11.70 -3.42
N ARG A 156 -22.40 -12.44 -3.15
CA ARG A 156 -21.43 -12.88 -4.17
C ARG A 156 -21.06 -14.33 -3.93
N LEU A 157 -21.02 -15.10 -5.01
CA LEU A 157 -20.44 -16.44 -4.99
C LEU A 157 -18.93 -16.34 -4.89
N VAL A 158 -18.38 -16.97 -3.85
CA VAL A 158 -16.95 -17.02 -3.56
C VAL A 158 -16.52 -18.48 -3.53
N LEU A 159 -15.40 -18.80 -4.18
CA LEU A 159 -14.81 -20.13 -4.13
C LEU A 159 -14.41 -20.47 -2.69
N GLN A 160 -15.03 -21.50 -2.12
CA GLN A 160 -14.60 -22.04 -0.84
C GLN A 160 -13.25 -22.73 -1.00
N SER A 161 -12.33 -22.46 -0.08
CA SER A 161 -11.01 -23.07 -0.13
C SER A 161 -11.07 -24.56 0.20
N PRO A 162 -10.49 -25.45 -0.64
CA PRO A 162 -10.38 -26.87 -0.32
C PRO A 162 -9.37 -27.15 0.82
N PHE A 163 -8.64 -26.12 1.26
CA PHE A 163 -7.65 -26.18 2.34
C PHE A 163 -8.20 -25.67 3.68
N GLU A 164 -9.47 -25.27 3.72
CA GLU A 164 -10.10 -24.76 4.93
C GLU A 164 -10.03 -25.79 6.07
N GLY A 165 -9.68 -25.33 7.29
CA GLY A 165 -9.48 -26.19 8.46
C GLY A 165 -8.16 -26.99 8.49
N LYS A 166 -7.40 -27.04 7.39
CA LYS A 166 -6.15 -27.82 7.28
C LYS A 166 -4.86 -26.99 7.42
N VAL A 167 -4.99 -25.67 7.48
CA VAL A 167 -3.87 -24.72 7.58
C VAL A 167 -3.84 -24.07 8.96
N LYS A 168 -2.72 -24.23 9.69
CA LYS A 168 -2.50 -23.59 10.99
C LYS A 168 -2.20 -22.11 10.82
N LYS A 169 -3.24 -21.29 10.75
CA LYS A 169 -3.10 -19.82 10.70
C LYS A 169 -2.78 -19.32 12.11
N ALA A 170 -1.56 -18.83 12.34
CA ALA A 170 -1.19 -18.23 13.61
C ALA A 170 -2.16 -17.08 13.98
N LYS A 171 -2.59 -17.03 15.25
CA LYS A 171 -3.19 -15.82 15.83
C LYS A 171 -2.05 -14.83 16.03
N ILE A 172 -1.81 -13.95 15.06
CA ILE A 172 -0.90 -12.82 15.30
C ILE A 172 -1.65 -11.82 16.18
N GLY A 173 -1.07 -11.49 17.34
CA GLY A 173 -1.50 -10.32 18.10
C GLY A 173 -1.37 -9.08 17.22
N ASN A 174 -2.38 -8.20 17.25
CA ASN A 174 -2.42 -6.99 16.41
C ASN A 174 -1.03 -6.37 16.30
N THR A 175 -0.50 -6.22 15.07
CA THR A 175 0.70 -5.42 14.88
C THR A 175 0.37 -4.03 15.39
N ASN A 176 1.02 -3.61 16.48
CA ASN A 176 0.91 -2.30 17.09
C ASN A 176 1.46 -1.25 16.10
N ASN A 177 0.65 -0.90 15.10
CA ASN A 177 0.95 0.12 14.12
C ASN A 177 0.51 1.46 14.69
N LEU A 178 1.45 2.37 14.85
CA LEU A 178 1.14 3.72 15.29
C LEU A 178 0.66 4.54 14.09
N HIS A 179 -0.55 5.08 14.20
CA HIS A 179 -1.20 5.85 13.16
C HIS A 179 -1.34 7.34 13.51
N ASN A 180 -0.77 7.78 14.64
CA ASN A 180 -0.87 9.15 15.11
C ASN A 180 0.43 9.63 15.77
N LEU A 181 0.58 10.94 15.89
CA LEU A 181 1.51 11.62 16.79
C LEU A 181 0.69 12.58 17.65
N ASP A 182 1.19 12.89 18.83
CA ASP A 182 0.60 13.91 19.69
C ASP A 182 0.69 15.25 18.95
N PHE A 183 -0.36 16.07 19.04
CA PHE A 183 -0.47 17.28 18.21
C PHE A 183 0.68 18.26 18.45
N GLU A 184 1.17 18.35 19.69
CA GLU A 184 2.32 19.17 20.07
C GLU A 184 3.62 18.76 19.37
N LEU A 185 3.71 17.51 18.91
CA LEU A 185 4.89 16.94 18.26
C LEU A 185 4.84 17.04 16.73
N ILE A 186 3.73 17.48 16.14
CA ILE A 186 3.58 17.58 14.67
C ILE A 186 4.59 18.58 14.08
N PHE A 187 4.65 19.79 14.61
CA PHE A 187 5.58 20.81 14.10
C PHE A 187 7.05 20.47 14.41
N PRO A 188 7.41 20.01 15.62
CA PRO A 188 8.75 19.47 15.87
C PRO A 188 9.17 18.38 14.87
N PHE A 189 8.24 17.50 14.45
CA PHE A 189 8.53 16.49 13.44
C PHE A 189 8.81 17.10 12.05
N ILE A 190 8.08 18.15 11.67
CA ILE A 190 8.30 18.89 10.41
C ILE A 190 9.62 19.67 10.45
N GLU A 191 9.98 20.26 11.59
CA GLU A 191 11.28 20.92 11.80
C GLU A 191 12.45 19.95 11.65
N ILE A 192 12.34 18.75 12.24
CA ILE A 192 13.33 17.68 12.03
C ILE A 192 13.38 17.26 10.56
N ALA A 193 12.26 17.24 9.84
CA ALA A 193 12.27 17.00 8.41
C ALA A 193 13.04 18.08 7.64
N LEU A 194 12.84 19.36 7.98
CA LEU A 194 13.59 20.48 7.41
C LEU A 194 15.09 20.37 7.69
N LYS A 195 15.48 19.96 8.90
CA LYS A 195 16.87 19.84 9.32
C LYS A 195 17.59 18.69 8.61
N TYR A 196 16.99 17.50 8.53
CA TYR A 196 17.70 16.29 8.09
C TYR A 196 17.39 15.84 6.66
N GLU A 197 16.18 16.07 6.14
CA GLU A 197 15.80 15.74 4.76
C GLU A 197 14.87 16.82 4.16
N PRO A 198 15.35 18.08 4.01
CA PRO A 198 14.52 19.23 3.64
C PRO A 198 13.72 19.04 2.35
N SER A 199 14.27 18.27 1.40
CA SER A 199 13.64 17.90 0.13
C SER A 199 12.29 17.18 0.24
N ILE A 200 11.90 16.69 1.43
CA ILE A 200 10.59 16.04 1.66
C ILE A 200 9.77 16.71 2.77
N ALA A 201 10.25 17.79 3.38
CA ALA A 201 9.54 18.46 4.49
C ALA A 201 8.15 18.96 4.05
N LEU A 202 8.07 19.64 2.90
CA LEU A 202 6.80 20.03 2.28
C LEU A 202 5.91 18.81 1.99
N GLY A 203 6.52 17.69 1.59
CA GLY A 203 5.81 16.44 1.34
C GLY A 203 5.17 15.89 2.61
N ILE A 204 5.90 15.87 3.72
CA ILE A 204 5.39 15.46 5.03
C ILE A 204 4.25 16.38 5.46
N TYR A 205 4.37 17.70 5.28
CA TYR A 205 3.29 18.66 5.53
C TYR A 205 2.03 18.29 4.73
N PHE A 206 2.16 18.01 3.41
CA PHE A 206 1.03 17.59 2.58
C PHE A 206 0.38 16.28 3.05
N GLN A 207 1.15 15.36 3.62
CA GLN A 207 0.58 14.14 4.20
C GLN A 207 -0.22 14.43 5.47
N ILE A 208 0.30 15.28 6.37
CA ILE A 208 -0.28 15.60 7.66
C ILE A 208 -1.50 16.52 7.53
N PHE A 209 -1.43 17.55 6.69
CA PHE A 209 -2.47 18.58 6.57
C PHE A 209 -3.33 18.48 5.29
N GLY A 210 -3.06 17.47 4.46
CA GLY A 210 -3.88 17.15 3.28
C GLY A 210 -4.27 15.68 3.17
N GLY A 211 -3.81 14.81 4.08
CA GLY A 211 -4.13 13.39 4.05
C GLY A 211 -3.58 12.63 2.84
N LEU A 212 -2.57 13.19 2.15
CA LEU A 212 -1.98 12.55 0.97
C LEU A 212 -1.19 11.30 1.36
N ARG A 213 -1.26 10.29 0.49
CA ARG A 213 -0.34 9.15 0.54
C ARG A 213 1.01 9.57 -0.02
N ALA A 214 2.10 9.00 0.46
CA ALA A 214 3.43 9.27 -0.08
C ALA A 214 3.53 9.03 -1.60
N SER A 215 2.81 8.03 -2.14
CA SER A 215 2.68 7.81 -3.59
C SER A 215 2.02 8.97 -4.34
N GLU A 216 1.05 9.64 -3.70
CA GLU A 216 0.39 10.82 -4.25
C GLU A 216 1.33 12.03 -4.17
N VAL A 217 2.05 12.20 -3.06
CA VAL A 217 3.03 13.28 -2.86
C VAL A 217 4.10 13.28 -3.95
N VAL A 218 4.76 12.15 -4.19
CA VAL A 218 5.83 12.05 -5.20
C VAL A 218 5.34 12.18 -6.64
N SER A 219 4.02 12.19 -6.86
CA SER A 219 3.40 12.35 -8.19
C SER A 219 2.94 13.79 -8.46
N ILE A 220 3.19 14.74 -7.56
CA ILE A 220 2.72 16.13 -7.72
C ILE A 220 3.65 16.88 -8.67
N GLU A 221 3.04 17.60 -9.61
CA GLU A 221 3.71 18.60 -10.43
C GLU A 221 3.30 20.03 -10.03
N TYR A 222 4.18 21.02 -10.26
CA TYR A 222 3.90 22.42 -9.91
C TYR A 222 2.65 22.96 -10.59
N ASN A 223 2.42 22.60 -11.86
CA ASN A 223 1.22 23.00 -12.61
C ASN A 223 -0.08 22.39 -12.06
N ASN A 224 -0.01 21.43 -11.14
CA ASN A 224 -1.19 20.86 -10.50
C ASN A 224 -1.57 21.54 -9.18
N ILE A 225 -0.80 22.54 -8.74
CA ILE A 225 -1.04 23.26 -7.49
C ILE A 225 -1.78 24.56 -7.80
N SER A 226 -2.91 24.77 -7.14
CA SER A 226 -3.65 26.03 -7.12
C SER A 226 -3.60 26.62 -5.71
N PHE A 227 -3.24 27.89 -5.61
CA PHE A 227 -3.10 28.58 -4.32
C PHE A 227 -4.40 29.27 -3.91
N LYS A 228 -4.61 29.37 -2.59
CA LYS A 228 -5.50 30.37 -1.98
C LYS A 228 -4.62 31.39 -1.27
N GLY A 229 -4.64 32.63 -1.75
CA GLY A 229 -3.70 33.68 -1.31
C GLY A 229 -2.27 33.45 -1.82
N PRO A 230 -1.35 34.39 -1.56
CA PRO A 230 0.04 34.32 -2.00
C PRO A 230 0.73 33.06 -1.46
N ASN A 231 1.37 32.28 -2.34
CA ASN A 231 2.08 31.04 -1.99
C ASN A 231 1.28 30.06 -1.10
N GLY A 232 -0.06 30.11 -1.12
CA GLY A 232 -0.91 29.23 -0.33
C GLY A 232 -1.05 29.62 1.14
N LEU A 233 -0.87 30.90 1.49
CA LEU A 233 -1.11 31.44 2.83
C LEU A 233 -2.49 31.06 3.41
N HIS A 234 -3.51 30.90 2.57
CA HIS A 234 -4.86 30.48 2.97
C HIS A 234 -5.19 29.05 2.51
N GLY A 235 -4.16 28.25 2.24
CA GLY A 235 -4.26 26.87 1.80
C GLY A 235 -3.96 26.67 0.32
N MET A 236 -3.97 25.39 -0.08
CA MET A 236 -3.74 24.99 -1.47
C MET A 236 -4.74 23.92 -1.90
N ARG A 237 -4.94 23.81 -3.21
CA ARG A 237 -5.65 22.70 -3.84
C ARG A 237 -4.71 22.02 -4.82
N ILE A 238 -4.52 20.72 -4.67
CA ILE A 238 -3.68 19.91 -5.52
C ILE A 238 -4.56 19.01 -6.37
N ASN A 239 -4.43 19.13 -7.69
CA ASN A 239 -5.07 18.22 -8.62
C ASN A 239 -4.20 16.95 -8.74
N ILE A 240 -4.62 15.87 -8.09
CA ILE A 240 -3.92 14.60 -8.10
C ILE A 240 -4.39 13.82 -9.33
N PHE A 241 -3.47 13.43 -10.22
CA PHE A 241 -3.76 12.67 -11.45
C PHE A 241 -3.01 11.35 -11.48
N ARG A 242 -3.47 10.42 -12.32
CA ARG A 242 -2.69 9.22 -12.67
C ARG A 242 -1.63 9.60 -13.69
N LYS A 243 -0.39 9.74 -13.24
CA LYS A 243 0.76 9.95 -14.12
C LYS A 243 1.95 9.18 -13.55
N ASP A 244 2.67 8.48 -14.42
CA ASP A 244 3.97 7.91 -14.07
C ASP A 244 5.04 8.94 -14.41
N LEU A 245 5.59 9.59 -13.39
CA LEU A 245 6.68 10.56 -13.58
C LEU A 245 8.03 9.89 -13.79
N ARG A 246 8.11 8.55 -13.65
CA ARG A 246 9.34 7.76 -13.78
C ARG A 246 9.12 6.54 -14.69
N PRO A 247 8.65 6.75 -15.94
CA PRO A 247 8.27 5.69 -16.87
C PRO A 247 9.47 4.84 -17.31
N GLU A 248 10.70 5.26 -17.07
CA GLU A 248 11.91 4.47 -17.30
C GLU A 248 12.14 3.41 -16.21
N THR A 249 11.56 3.57 -15.01
CA THR A 249 11.74 2.64 -13.90
C THR A 249 10.75 1.46 -13.93
N LYS A 250 11.19 0.25 -13.61
CA LYS A 250 10.31 -0.96 -13.59
C LYS A 250 9.19 -0.91 -12.55
N SER A 251 9.17 0.07 -11.65
CA SER A 251 8.21 0.20 -10.56
C SER A 251 7.48 1.54 -10.52
N GLY A 252 7.75 2.47 -11.44
CA GLY A 252 7.14 3.82 -11.45
C GLY A 252 5.61 3.76 -11.38
N PHE A 253 5.02 2.92 -12.21
CA PHE A 253 3.58 2.65 -12.25
C PHE A 253 3.00 2.03 -10.95
N ILE A 254 3.80 1.31 -10.15
CA ILE A 254 3.33 0.64 -8.92
C ILE A 254 3.00 1.67 -7.85
N SER A 255 3.70 2.80 -7.87
CA SER A 255 3.51 3.95 -6.99
C SER A 255 2.49 4.97 -7.51
N GLY A 256 1.70 4.63 -8.53
CA GLY A 256 0.74 5.56 -9.12
C GLY A 256 -0.40 5.94 -8.18
N VAL A 257 -0.93 7.14 -8.40
CA VAL A 257 -2.16 7.64 -7.80
C VAL A 257 -3.30 6.66 -8.05
N LYS A 258 -3.88 6.10 -6.99
CA LYS A 258 -4.98 5.12 -7.14
C LYS A 258 -6.18 5.76 -7.84
N ARG A 259 -6.45 7.05 -7.60
CA ARG A 259 -7.59 7.78 -8.15
C ARG A 259 -7.31 9.26 -8.34
N PRO A 260 -7.62 9.80 -9.53
CA PRO A 260 -7.59 11.24 -9.72
C PRO A 260 -8.61 11.94 -8.81
N ARG A 261 -8.22 13.07 -8.21
CA ARG A 261 -9.08 13.91 -7.35
C ARG A 261 -8.44 15.27 -7.10
N LYS A 262 -9.23 16.24 -6.66
CA LYS A 262 -8.70 17.48 -6.09
C LYS A 262 -8.60 17.32 -4.57
N GLN A 263 -7.41 17.54 -4.01
CA GLN A 263 -7.17 17.46 -2.57
C GLN A 263 -6.85 18.85 -2.02
N THR A 264 -7.56 19.26 -0.98
CA THR A 264 -7.24 20.49 -0.24
C THR A 264 -6.12 20.20 0.75
N ILE A 265 -5.15 21.11 0.81
CA ILE A 265 -4.12 21.18 1.86
C ILE A 265 -4.49 22.33 2.78
N VAL A 266 -4.62 22.05 4.07
CA VAL A 266 -4.92 23.04 5.09
C VAL A 266 -3.66 23.86 5.39
N ALA A 267 -3.78 25.18 5.38
CA ALA A 267 -2.73 26.08 5.88
C ALA A 267 -2.87 26.22 7.39
N ILE A 268 -1.75 26.09 8.09
CA ILE A 268 -1.61 26.50 9.48
C ILE A 268 -0.67 27.70 9.47
N ASP A 269 -1.20 28.86 9.84
CA ASP A 269 -0.53 30.15 9.78
C ASP A 269 0.26 30.36 8.47
N ASN A 270 1.52 30.78 8.56
CA ASN A 270 2.46 30.96 7.45
C ASN A 270 3.20 29.67 7.05
N ALA A 271 3.14 28.59 7.84
CA ALA A 271 4.00 27.42 7.69
C ALA A 271 3.92 26.79 6.29
N LEU A 272 2.71 26.65 5.74
CA LEU A 272 2.52 26.11 4.39
C LEU A 272 3.20 27.00 3.32
N ALA A 273 3.03 28.32 3.43
CA ALA A 273 3.56 29.26 2.46
C ALA A 273 5.09 29.31 2.50
N GLU A 274 5.66 29.29 3.71
CA GLU A 274 7.12 29.29 3.92
C GLU A 274 7.75 27.98 3.45
N LEU A 275 7.18 26.82 3.82
CA LEU A 275 7.66 25.52 3.35
C LEU A 275 7.60 25.42 1.82
N TYR A 276 6.53 25.91 1.21
CA TYR A 276 6.40 25.89 -0.25
C TYR A 276 7.45 26.79 -0.92
N LYS A 277 7.61 28.02 -0.43
CA LYS A 277 8.60 28.97 -0.95
C LYS A 277 10.01 28.38 -0.83
N PHE A 278 10.39 27.94 0.37
CA PHE A 278 11.67 27.30 0.63
C PHE A 278 11.91 26.10 -0.29
N HIS A 279 10.94 25.19 -0.39
CA HIS A 279 11.07 23.99 -1.22
C HIS A 279 11.26 24.34 -2.70
N LYS A 280 10.48 25.30 -3.21
CA LYS A 280 10.55 25.73 -4.61
C LYS A 280 11.89 26.39 -4.93
N GLU A 281 12.40 27.23 -4.03
CA GLU A 281 13.69 27.92 -4.21
C GLU A 281 14.87 26.94 -4.23
N HIS A 282 14.83 25.88 -3.41
CA HIS A 282 15.97 24.97 -3.24
C HIS A 282 15.92 23.70 -4.10
N PHE A 283 14.73 23.24 -4.50
CA PHE A 283 14.57 21.92 -5.12
C PHE A 283 13.86 21.94 -6.47
N LYS A 284 13.37 23.08 -6.96
CA LYS A 284 12.81 23.16 -8.32
C LYS A 284 13.94 23.04 -9.35
N VAL A 285 13.81 22.07 -10.24
CA VAL A 285 14.77 21.83 -11.33
C VAL A 285 14.20 22.40 -12.64
N SER A 286 15.02 23.14 -13.38
CA SER A 286 14.61 23.69 -14.69
C SER A 286 14.25 22.57 -15.66
N GLY A 287 13.17 22.75 -16.43
CA GLY A 287 12.66 21.72 -17.35
C GLY A 287 11.95 20.53 -16.69
N CYS A 288 11.94 20.44 -15.35
CA CYS A 288 11.21 19.40 -14.61
C CYS A 288 10.03 20.02 -13.86
N ASN A 289 8.82 19.54 -14.15
CA ASN A 289 7.61 20.04 -13.50
C ASN A 289 7.29 19.31 -12.19
N ALA A 290 7.97 18.21 -11.88
CA ALA A 290 7.77 17.48 -10.62
C ALA A 290 8.17 18.35 -9.41
N VAL A 291 7.34 18.34 -8.37
CA VAL A 291 7.63 19.09 -7.14
C VAL A 291 8.74 18.43 -6.34
N PHE A 292 8.69 17.10 -6.22
CA PHE A 292 9.66 16.33 -5.47
C PHE A 292 10.61 15.64 -6.44
N VAL A 293 11.90 15.95 -6.33
CA VAL A 293 12.97 15.38 -7.16
C VAL A 293 13.99 14.64 -6.29
N ASP A 294 14.67 13.65 -6.88
CA ASP A 294 15.80 12.99 -6.27
C ASP A 294 17.10 13.82 -6.42
N ARG A 295 18.21 13.31 -5.88
CA ARG A 295 19.51 14.01 -5.91
C ARG A 295 20.04 14.26 -7.32
N ASN A 296 19.54 13.53 -8.32
CA ASN A 296 19.93 13.65 -9.71
C ASN A 296 18.96 14.57 -10.48
N GLY A 297 18.01 15.23 -9.80
CA GLY A 297 17.01 16.10 -10.42
C GLY A 297 15.86 15.38 -11.11
N ASN A 298 15.81 14.04 -11.05
CA ASN A 298 14.69 13.28 -11.62
C ASN A 298 13.50 13.27 -10.66
N PRO A 299 12.25 13.12 -11.13
CA PRO A 299 11.09 13.00 -10.24
C PRO A 299 11.31 11.92 -9.16
N MET A 300 11.03 12.23 -7.91
CA MET A 300 11.35 11.35 -6.79
C MET A 300 10.54 10.05 -6.87
N THR A 301 11.18 8.90 -6.69
CA THR A 301 10.45 7.63 -6.60
C THR A 301 9.86 7.43 -5.19
N TYR A 302 8.78 6.66 -5.09
CA TYR A 302 8.18 6.29 -3.79
C TYR A 302 9.21 5.68 -2.81
N ASN A 303 10.09 4.79 -3.30
CA ASN A 303 11.13 4.18 -2.47
C ASN A 303 12.15 5.20 -1.97
N THR A 304 12.50 6.21 -2.78
CA THR A 304 13.40 7.29 -2.35
C THR A 304 12.74 8.12 -1.25
N TYR A 305 11.46 8.45 -1.40
CA TYR A 305 10.69 9.15 -0.38
C TYR A 305 10.61 8.35 0.92
N LEU A 306 10.31 7.04 0.85
CA LEU A 306 10.28 6.16 2.04
C LEU A 306 11.63 6.14 2.78
N ARG A 307 12.75 6.05 2.05
CA ARG A 307 14.08 6.06 2.65
C ARG A 307 14.38 7.39 3.35
N LYS A 308 13.99 8.51 2.74
CA LYS A 308 14.14 9.85 3.34
C LYS A 308 13.25 10.01 4.56
N PHE A 309 11.99 9.59 4.49
CA PHE A 309 11.07 9.59 5.64
C PHE A 309 11.61 8.74 6.80
N LYS A 310 12.19 7.57 6.52
CA LYS A 310 12.82 6.72 7.54
C LYS A 310 13.91 7.47 8.31
N LYS A 311 14.76 8.23 7.62
CA LYS A 311 15.80 9.04 8.27
C LYS A 311 15.21 10.15 9.14
N VAL A 312 14.16 10.82 8.67
CA VAL A 312 13.45 11.83 9.49
C VAL A 312 12.87 11.18 10.75
N LYS A 313 12.24 10.01 10.61
CA LYS A 313 11.76 9.21 11.74
C LYS A 313 12.88 8.89 12.73
N GLU A 314 14.01 8.38 12.26
CA GLU A 314 15.15 8.00 13.11
C GLU A 314 15.73 9.21 13.83
N ALA A 315 15.92 10.32 13.12
CA ALA A 315 16.40 11.58 13.69
C ALA A 315 15.43 12.16 14.73
N PHE A 316 14.12 12.11 14.47
CA PHE A 316 13.10 12.61 15.40
C PHE A 316 13.08 11.81 16.69
N ILE A 317 13.10 10.48 16.58
CA ILE A 317 13.17 9.60 17.75
C ILE A 317 14.45 9.86 18.54
N GLN A 318 15.58 10.06 17.86
CA GLN A 318 16.84 10.38 18.50
C GLN A 318 16.76 11.70 19.29
N GLU A 319 16.26 12.77 18.66
CA GLU A 319 16.09 14.08 19.31
C GLU A 319 15.23 13.98 20.58
N LEU A 320 14.09 13.27 20.50
CA LEU A 320 13.23 13.04 21.67
C LEU A 320 13.92 12.21 22.76
N SER A 321 14.70 11.19 22.39
CA SER A 321 15.43 10.33 23.34
C SER A 321 16.55 11.06 24.08
N GLN A 322 17.08 12.13 23.50
CA GLN A 322 18.14 12.96 24.07
C GLN A 322 17.60 14.21 24.79
N SER A 323 16.28 14.41 24.80
CA SER A 323 15.64 15.53 25.48
C SER A 323 15.81 15.42 27.00
N GLU A 324 16.02 16.56 27.68
CA GLU A 324 16.02 16.63 29.14
C GLU A 324 14.63 16.31 29.72
N ASN A 325 13.56 16.52 28.94
CA ASN A 325 12.20 16.22 29.34
C ASN A 325 11.94 14.70 29.38
N LEU A 326 11.65 14.18 30.58
CA LEU A 326 11.38 12.76 30.81
C LEU A 326 10.19 12.24 29.99
N ASN A 327 9.14 13.04 29.79
CA ASN A 327 7.97 12.65 29.00
C ASN A 327 8.33 12.46 27.54
N LEU A 328 9.19 13.32 26.97
CA LEU A 328 9.66 13.19 25.59
C LEU A 328 10.54 11.95 25.40
N ARG A 329 11.40 11.63 26.39
CA ARG A 329 12.19 10.40 26.37
C ARG A 329 11.31 9.14 26.45
N ALA A 330 10.31 9.14 27.32
CA ALA A 330 9.34 8.06 27.42
C ALA A 330 8.55 7.90 26.10
N TYR A 331 8.15 9.02 25.48
CA TYR A 331 7.48 9.01 24.19
C TYR A 331 8.37 8.43 23.08
N ALA A 332 9.67 8.75 23.07
CA ALA A 332 10.62 8.15 22.14
C ALA A 332 10.64 6.62 22.24
N MET A 333 10.60 6.06 23.45
CA MET A 333 10.52 4.60 23.68
C MET A 333 9.22 4.01 23.10
N THR A 334 8.09 4.72 23.23
CA THR A 334 6.84 4.36 22.57
C THR A 334 7.00 4.38 21.05
N LEU A 335 7.57 5.44 20.46
CA LEU A 335 7.77 5.51 19.01
C LEU A 335 8.73 4.44 18.46
N MET A 336 9.70 4.00 19.26
CA MET A 336 10.62 2.91 18.92
C MET A 336 9.96 1.53 18.95
N SER A 337 9.03 1.30 19.88
CA SER A 337 8.37 0.00 20.06
C SER A 337 7.25 -0.27 19.05
N TYR A 338 6.74 0.76 18.37
CA TYR A 338 5.66 0.64 17.39
C TYR A 338 6.16 0.72 15.93
N ASN A 339 5.46 -0.01 15.06
CA ASN A 339 5.69 0.11 13.62
C ASN A 339 4.97 1.34 13.06
N TRP A 340 5.71 2.23 12.38
CA TRP A 340 5.13 3.36 11.68
C TRP A 340 6.02 3.86 10.54
N ALA A 341 5.36 4.48 9.55
CA ALA A 341 5.94 4.95 8.31
C ALA A 341 5.10 6.12 7.77
N THR A 342 5.26 6.46 6.48
CA THR A 342 4.57 7.60 5.83
C THR A 342 3.05 7.61 5.95
N HIS A 343 2.43 6.45 6.23
CA HIS A 343 0.98 6.38 6.45
C HIS A 343 0.52 7.09 7.73
N MET A 344 1.43 7.33 8.69
CA MET A 344 1.16 8.09 9.91
C MET A 344 0.64 9.49 9.60
N GLY A 345 1.23 10.23 8.63
CA GLY A 345 0.75 11.57 8.28
C GLY A 345 -0.72 11.59 7.87
N ARG A 346 -1.16 10.61 7.07
CA ARG A 346 -2.58 10.45 6.72
C ARG A 346 -3.43 10.07 7.93
N GLY A 347 -2.90 9.29 8.86
CA GLY A 347 -3.57 8.96 10.12
C GLY A 347 -3.79 10.20 10.99
N ILE A 348 -2.76 11.02 11.17
CA ILE A 348 -2.82 12.32 11.86
C ILE A 348 -3.88 13.21 11.21
N PHE A 349 -3.86 13.37 9.89
CA PHE A 349 -4.89 14.12 9.16
C PHE A 349 -6.31 13.61 9.48
N SER A 350 -6.47 12.28 9.48
CA SER A 350 -7.78 11.65 9.72
C SER A 350 -8.28 11.92 11.13
N ASN A 351 -7.38 11.90 12.12
CA ASN A 351 -7.70 12.20 13.50
C ASN A 351 -8.05 13.69 13.68
N MET A 352 -7.29 14.61 13.09
CA MET A 352 -7.63 16.04 13.12
C MET A 352 -9.00 16.32 12.47
N VAL A 353 -9.29 15.71 11.32
CA VAL A 353 -10.60 15.86 10.68
C VAL A 353 -11.72 15.24 11.52
N LYS A 354 -11.46 14.12 12.19
CA LYS A 354 -12.43 13.46 13.08
C LYS A 354 -12.84 14.34 14.26
N GLU A 355 -11.92 15.11 14.85
CA GLU A 355 -12.25 16.05 15.94
C GLU A 355 -13.35 17.04 15.53
N VAL A 356 -13.34 17.48 14.26
CA VAL A 356 -14.26 18.51 13.75
C VAL A 356 -15.42 17.97 12.91
N ALA A 357 -15.33 16.74 12.41
CA ALA A 357 -16.34 16.16 11.53
C ALA A 357 -17.57 15.67 12.30
N ASN A 358 -18.74 15.90 11.70
CA ASN A 358 -20.02 15.48 12.26
C ASN A 358 -20.38 14.03 11.89
N ASN A 359 -19.81 13.51 10.79
CA ASN A 359 -20.14 12.19 10.27
C ASN A 359 -19.02 11.58 9.40
N ALA A 360 -19.13 10.28 9.09
CA ALA A 360 -18.15 9.55 8.28
C ALA A 360 -18.05 10.05 6.84
N ALA A 361 -19.11 10.69 6.31
CA ALA A 361 -19.11 11.21 4.95
C ALA A 361 -18.18 12.42 4.84
N GLU A 362 -18.21 13.33 5.81
CA GLU A 362 -17.29 14.47 5.89
C GLU A 362 -15.81 14.02 5.97
N ILE A 363 -15.52 13.02 6.82
CA ILE A 363 -14.18 12.41 6.91
C ILE A 363 -13.77 11.81 5.56
N ALA A 364 -14.67 11.08 4.91
CA ALA A 364 -14.41 10.46 3.61
C ALA A 364 -14.19 11.52 2.51
N VAL A 365 -14.94 12.62 2.50
CA VAL A 365 -14.78 13.73 1.55
C VAL A 365 -13.42 14.41 1.75
N MET A 366 -13.08 14.78 2.99
CA MET A 366 -11.80 15.45 3.30
C MET A 366 -10.59 14.57 2.98
N ARG A 367 -10.70 13.26 3.23
CA ARG A 367 -9.66 12.28 2.88
C ARG A 367 -9.69 11.82 1.43
N GLY A 368 -10.74 12.15 0.68
CA GLY A 368 -11.09 11.71 -0.67
C GLY A 368 -11.23 10.19 -0.87
N ASP A 369 -11.85 9.49 0.09
CA ASP A 369 -12.09 8.04 0.07
C ASP A 369 -13.38 7.65 -0.71
N LYS A 370 -13.45 6.43 -1.24
CA LYS A 370 -14.65 5.94 -1.99
C LYS A 370 -15.80 5.54 -1.08
N ASN A 371 -15.42 4.86 -0.01
CA ASN A 371 -16.30 4.01 0.75
C ASN A 371 -16.26 4.52 2.18
N LEU A 372 -17.43 4.82 2.72
CA LEU A 372 -17.63 5.21 4.10
C LEU A 372 -17.00 4.20 5.08
N SER A 373 -16.97 2.92 4.72
CA SER A 373 -16.37 1.86 5.51
C SER A 373 -14.88 2.06 5.82
N SER A 374 -14.14 2.80 5.00
CA SER A 374 -12.74 3.14 5.27
C SER A 374 -12.56 4.28 6.30
N SER A 375 -13.65 4.95 6.66
CA SER A 375 -13.72 6.00 7.69
C SER A 375 -14.40 5.50 8.97
N LEU A 376 -15.13 4.38 8.94
CA LEU A 376 -15.82 3.80 10.11
C LEU A 376 -14.89 3.47 11.30
N PRO A 377 -13.66 2.93 11.12
CA PRO A 377 -12.77 2.67 12.25
C PRO A 377 -12.42 3.93 13.06
N TYR A 378 -12.58 5.11 12.47
CA TYR A 378 -12.31 6.39 13.14
C TYR A 378 -13.53 6.92 13.91
N LEU A 379 -14.75 6.51 13.56
CA LEU A 379 -15.96 6.86 14.32
C LEU A 379 -16.24 5.91 15.49
N ASN A 380 -15.81 4.66 15.40
CA ASN A 380 -16.04 3.64 16.43
C ASN A 380 -15.14 3.79 17.67
N ASP A 381 -14.55 4.97 17.86
CA ASP A 381 -13.75 5.27 19.03
C ASP A 381 -14.66 5.77 20.15
N THR A 382 -15.04 4.85 21.03
CA THR A 382 -16.04 5.03 22.08
C THR A 382 -15.70 6.17 23.05
N GLU A 383 -14.41 6.43 23.26
CA GLU A 383 -13.94 7.47 24.19
C GLU A 383 -14.32 8.89 23.71
N GLN A 384 -14.32 9.13 22.40
CA GLN A 384 -14.68 10.45 21.87
C GLN A 384 -16.19 10.65 21.80
N VAL A 385 -16.95 9.58 21.54
CA VAL A 385 -18.42 9.60 21.65
C VAL A 385 -18.80 9.97 23.09
N GLU A 386 -18.14 9.37 24.06
CA GLU A 386 -18.30 9.69 25.48
C GLU A 386 -17.97 11.16 25.77
N ARG A 387 -16.83 11.68 25.31
CA ARG A 387 -16.48 13.11 25.48
C ARG A 387 -17.49 14.06 24.83
N LYS A 388 -18.01 13.75 23.64
CA LYS A 388 -19.03 14.56 22.97
C LYS A 388 -20.37 14.52 23.72
N VAL A 389 -20.74 13.37 24.27
CA VAL A 389 -21.92 13.22 25.13
C VAL A 389 -21.74 14.03 26.42
N VAL A 390 -20.59 13.93 27.08
CA VAL A 390 -20.27 14.70 28.29
C VAL A 390 -20.32 16.20 28.00
N SER A 391 -19.65 16.68 26.95
CA SER A 391 -19.68 18.10 26.57
C SER A 391 -21.10 18.59 26.23
N LEU A 392 -21.90 17.76 25.56
CA LEU A 392 -23.31 18.07 25.30
C LEU A 392 -24.09 18.16 26.61
N MET A 393 -23.92 17.20 27.52
CA MET A 393 -24.56 17.19 28.84
C MET A 393 -24.13 18.39 29.70
N GLU A 394 -22.86 18.76 29.70
CA GLU A 394 -22.34 19.97 30.35
C GLU A 394 -22.97 21.22 29.74
N SER A 395 -23.11 21.28 28.42
CA SER A 395 -23.76 22.42 27.75
C SER A 395 -25.25 22.51 28.06
N PHE A 396 -25.94 21.37 28.23
CA PHE A 396 -27.33 21.34 28.69
C PHE A 396 -27.43 21.77 30.15
N TYR A 397 -26.54 21.28 31.01
CA TYR A 397 -26.48 21.62 32.42
C TYR A 397 -26.25 23.12 32.62
N GLN A 398 -25.29 23.71 31.90
CA GLN A 398 -25.04 25.15 31.92
C GLN A 398 -26.23 25.97 31.39
N ARG A 399 -26.96 25.47 30.38
CA ARG A 399 -28.17 26.14 29.86
C ARG A 399 -29.38 26.03 30.79
N LEU A 400 -29.45 25.00 31.61
CA LEU A 400 -30.54 24.79 32.57
C LEU A 400 -30.39 25.65 33.84
N GLY A 401 -29.23 26.31 34.03
CA GLY A 401 -29.02 27.25 35.14
C GLY A 401 -29.17 26.64 36.53
N VAL A 402 -29.01 25.32 36.66
CA VAL A 402 -29.19 24.63 37.93
C VAL A 402 -27.87 24.67 38.69
N ASP A 403 -27.72 25.66 39.58
CA ASP A 403 -26.76 25.56 40.68
C ASP A 403 -27.16 24.38 41.57
N LEU A 404 -26.42 23.28 41.47
CA LEU A 404 -26.45 22.26 42.52
C LEU A 404 -25.65 22.82 43.70
N LYS A 405 -26.36 23.27 44.73
CA LYS A 405 -25.79 23.45 46.08
C LYS A 405 -25.45 22.12 46.71
#